data_AF-A0A9D6J4D6-F1
#
_entry.id   AF-A0A9D6J4D6-F1
#
_cell.length_a   1.000
_cell.length_b   1.000
_cell.length_c   1.000
_cell.angle_alpha   90.00
_cell.angle_beta   90.00
_cell.angle_gamma   90.00
#
_symmetry.space_group_name_H-M   'P 1'
#
loop_
_entity.id
_entity.type
_entity.pdbx_description
1 polymer ?
#
loop_
_entity_poly.entity_id
_entity_poly.type
_entity_poly.pdbx_seq_one_letter_code
_entity_poly.pdbx_strand_id
1 'polypeptide(L)'
;MMRKKGFTLLELLIVVAILATLVALALPYYEDYLAQTKITGAQVDLQTYAKALAMYDQLEPSMFSDNTNDDLRPLIGKYLQDYRTSTVQTKPRDPWGQDYRIRSSAGTIICAGPNGSFNTTDSGLDSDRIASFDDILIAWKPPFFVSGSRAVSNVTVEVTFSRKVVDSTVPDAGAISAMTGGGGGASTAKQRVSGSLYRFTVPTITMNGGVHTVTLVNTIQSQDLKTGFHLNPNGSAGTIASFTF
;
A
#
# COMPACT_ATOMS: atom_id res chain seq x y z
N MET A 1 -17.62 -7.95 -78.16
CA MET A 1 -17.27 -6.91 -77.16
C MET A 1 -18.06 -7.17 -75.89
N MET A 2 -17.42 -7.67 -74.82
CA MET A 2 -18.06 -7.81 -73.52
C MET A 2 -18.15 -6.44 -72.85
N ARG A 3 -19.37 -5.98 -72.53
CA ARG A 3 -19.59 -4.76 -71.74
C ARG A 3 -19.06 -4.98 -70.33
N LYS A 4 -18.02 -4.25 -69.92
CA LYS A 4 -17.60 -4.20 -68.52
C LYS A 4 -18.74 -3.55 -67.71
N LYS A 5 -19.35 -4.31 -66.79
CA LYS A 5 -20.27 -3.75 -65.77
C LYS A 5 -19.43 -2.87 -64.84
N GLY A 6 -19.72 -1.56 -64.84
CA GLY A 6 -19.09 -0.61 -63.92
C GLY A 6 -19.76 -0.63 -62.54
N PHE A 7 -19.00 -0.29 -61.52
CA PHE A 7 -19.46 -0.14 -60.13
C PHE A 7 -20.49 1.00 -60.05
N THR A 8 -21.63 0.80 -59.37
CA THR A 8 -22.61 1.88 -59.18
C THR A 8 -22.28 2.69 -57.92
N LEU A 9 -22.60 3.99 -57.94
CA LEU A 9 -22.50 4.84 -56.75
C LEU A 9 -23.37 4.34 -55.59
N LEU A 10 -24.52 3.72 -55.92
CA LEU A 10 -25.45 3.19 -54.94
C LEU A 10 -24.87 1.98 -54.20
N GLU A 11 -24.18 1.07 -54.91
CA GLU A 11 -23.49 -0.06 -54.30
C GLU A 11 -22.41 0.41 -53.33
N LEU A 12 -21.63 1.44 -53.71
CA LEU A 12 -20.64 2.02 -52.82
C LEU A 12 -21.28 2.65 -51.56
N LEU A 13 -22.39 3.36 -51.73
CA LEU A 13 -23.06 4.06 -50.62
C LEU A 13 -23.60 3.09 -49.57
N ILE A 14 -24.22 1.99 -49.99
CA ILE A 14 -24.72 0.96 -49.06
C ILE A 14 -23.56 0.29 -48.32
N VAL A 15 -22.46 -0.02 -49.01
CA VAL A 15 -21.28 -0.64 -48.39
C VAL A 15 -20.67 0.27 -47.32
N VAL A 16 -20.50 1.57 -47.61
CA VAL A 16 -19.96 2.53 -46.63
C VAL A 16 -20.91 2.72 -45.46
N ALA A 17 -22.24 2.74 -45.70
CA ALA A 17 -23.23 2.85 -44.64
C ALA A 17 -23.18 1.65 -43.67
N ILE A 18 -23.06 0.42 -44.18
CA ILE A 18 -22.92 -0.78 -43.34
C ILE A 18 -21.58 -0.78 -42.59
N LEU A 19 -20.49 -0.37 -43.23
CA LEU A 19 -19.19 -0.28 -42.56
C LEU A 19 -19.22 0.76 -41.42
N ALA A 20 -19.88 1.90 -41.61
CA ALA A 20 -20.00 2.93 -40.58
C ALA A 20 -20.77 2.43 -39.34
N THR A 21 -21.86 1.67 -39.53
CA THR A 21 -22.63 1.12 -38.40
C THR A 21 -21.85 0.03 -37.65
N LEU A 22 -21.11 -0.83 -38.37
CA LEU A 22 -20.25 -1.84 -37.75
C LEU A 22 -19.14 -1.20 -36.90
N VAL A 23 -18.48 -0.16 -37.41
CA VAL A 23 -17.45 0.56 -36.68
C VAL A 23 -18.03 1.26 -35.44
N ALA A 24 -19.20 1.90 -35.57
CA ALA A 24 -19.85 2.58 -34.45
C ALA A 24 -20.16 1.63 -33.28
N LEU A 25 -20.53 0.38 -33.57
CA LEU A 25 -20.75 -0.63 -32.53
C LEU A 25 -19.43 -1.21 -31.98
N ALA A 26 -18.41 -1.37 -32.82
CA ALA A 26 -17.16 -2.02 -32.42
C ALA A 26 -16.21 -1.12 -31.61
N LEU A 27 -16.22 0.21 -31.84
CA LEU A 27 -15.32 1.16 -31.18
C LEU A 27 -15.36 1.13 -29.65
N PRO A 28 -16.52 1.24 -28.96
CA PRO A 28 -16.54 1.27 -27.50
C PRO A 28 -15.97 -0.02 -26.88
N TYR A 29 -16.25 -1.18 -27.47
CA TYR A 29 -15.69 -2.46 -27.00
C TYR A 29 -14.16 -2.52 -27.14
N TYR A 30 -13.62 -1.93 -28.20
CA TYR A 30 -12.18 -1.89 -28.41
C TYR A 30 -11.49 -0.98 -27.38
N GLU A 31 -12.09 0.17 -27.05
CA GLU A 31 -11.58 1.08 -26.03
C GLU A 31 -11.57 0.44 -24.63
N ASP A 32 -12.65 -0.25 -24.24
CA ASP A 32 -12.73 -0.98 -22.98
C ASP A 32 -11.67 -2.09 -22.89
N TYR A 33 -11.48 -2.85 -23.98
CA TYR A 33 -10.47 -3.91 -24.04
C TYR A 33 -9.05 -3.36 -23.88
N LEU A 34 -8.74 -2.25 -24.55
CA LEU A 34 -7.46 -1.57 -24.40
C LEU A 34 -7.26 -1.05 -22.97
N ALA A 35 -8.29 -0.47 -22.36
CA ALA A 35 -8.23 0.02 -20.98
C ALA A 35 -7.94 -1.13 -20.00
N GLN A 36 -8.66 -2.25 -20.13
CA GLN A 36 -8.45 -3.43 -19.29
C GLN A 36 -7.04 -4.01 -19.47
N THR A 37 -6.55 -4.08 -20.71
CA THR A 37 -5.19 -4.57 -21.01
C THR A 37 -4.12 -3.71 -20.36
N LYS A 38 -4.28 -2.37 -20.39
CA LYS A 38 -3.38 -1.45 -19.70
C LYS A 38 -3.39 -1.65 -18.19
N ILE A 39 -4.57 -1.78 -17.58
CA ILE A 39 -4.71 -2.02 -16.13
C ILE A 39 -4.01 -3.32 -15.73
N THR A 40 -4.25 -4.41 -16.47
CA THR A 40 -3.60 -5.70 -16.21
C THR A 40 -2.09 -5.63 -16.40
N GLY A 41 -1.60 -4.93 -17.44
CA GLY A 41 -0.17 -4.70 -17.63
C GLY A 41 0.47 -3.96 -16.46
N ALA A 42 -0.14 -2.85 -16.02
CA ALA A 42 0.32 -2.09 -14.87
C ALA A 42 0.35 -2.94 -13.58
N GLN A 43 -0.66 -3.78 -13.35
CA GLN A 43 -0.68 -4.68 -12.19
C GLN A 43 0.47 -5.68 -12.20
N VAL A 44 0.79 -6.27 -13.36
CA VAL A 44 1.90 -7.23 -13.50
C VAL A 44 3.25 -6.54 -13.24
N ASP A 45 3.43 -5.34 -13.78
CA ASP A 45 4.62 -4.52 -13.54
C ASP A 45 4.78 -4.18 -12.06
N LEU A 46 3.72 -3.67 -11.43
CA LEU A 46 3.70 -3.33 -10.00
C LEU A 46 4.02 -4.55 -9.13
N GLN A 47 3.50 -5.74 -9.46
CA GLN A 47 3.82 -6.97 -8.72
C GLN A 47 5.29 -7.35 -8.86
N THR A 48 5.85 -7.19 -10.06
CA THR A 48 7.27 -7.47 -10.34
C THR A 48 8.17 -6.52 -9.55
N TYR A 49 7.88 -5.23 -9.60
CA TYR A 49 8.62 -4.21 -8.86
C TYR A 49 8.43 -4.36 -7.34
N ALA A 50 7.23 -4.70 -6.86
CA ALA A 50 6.98 -4.95 -5.45
C ALA A 50 7.84 -6.12 -4.91
N LYS A 51 8.01 -7.19 -5.68
CA LYS A 51 8.90 -8.31 -5.31
C LYS A 51 10.36 -7.85 -5.23
N ALA A 52 10.82 -7.09 -6.22
CA ALA A 52 12.18 -6.55 -6.24
C ALA A 52 12.43 -5.60 -5.06
N LEU A 53 11.44 -4.75 -4.72
CA LEU A 53 11.49 -3.87 -3.54
C LEU A 53 11.54 -4.65 -2.23
N ALA A 54 10.74 -5.70 -2.10
CA ALA A 54 10.75 -6.56 -0.93
C ALA A 54 12.10 -7.27 -0.74
N MET A 55 12.73 -7.74 -1.81
CA MET A 55 14.08 -8.32 -1.75
C MET A 55 15.13 -7.26 -1.36
N TYR A 56 15.03 -6.08 -1.98
CA TYR A 56 15.93 -4.97 -1.71
C TYR A 56 15.90 -4.56 -0.23
N ASP A 57 14.72 -4.36 0.34
CA ASP A 57 14.54 -3.93 1.75
C ASP A 57 15.09 -4.94 2.76
N GLN A 58 15.02 -6.23 2.43
CA GLN A 58 15.60 -7.29 3.27
C GLN A 58 17.13 -7.30 3.26
N LEU A 59 17.75 -6.94 2.14
CA LEU A 59 19.19 -7.05 1.93
C LEU A 59 19.94 -5.72 2.15
N GLU A 60 19.29 -4.59 1.89
CA GLU A 60 19.86 -3.23 1.88
C GLU A 60 18.94 -2.21 2.59
N PRO A 61 18.66 -2.39 3.90
CA PRO A 61 17.65 -1.62 4.63
C PRO A 61 17.98 -0.13 4.80
N SER A 62 19.24 0.29 4.61
CA SER A 62 19.71 1.66 4.87
C SER A 62 19.41 2.67 3.76
N MET A 63 18.88 2.25 2.61
CA MET A 63 18.77 3.09 1.41
C MET A 63 17.39 3.75 1.20
N PHE A 64 16.37 3.37 1.98
CA PHE A 64 15.06 4.06 1.98
C PHE A 64 14.92 5.07 3.12
N SER A 65 16.03 5.50 3.74
CA SER A 65 16.02 6.39 4.91
C SER A 65 15.47 7.77 4.63
N ASP A 66 15.55 8.22 3.38
CA ASP A 66 15.02 9.50 2.93
C ASP A 66 13.81 9.26 2.01
N ASN A 67 12.66 9.69 2.49
CA ASN A 67 11.38 9.88 1.77
C ASN A 67 11.48 10.80 0.52
N THR A 68 12.69 11.10 0.06
CA THR A 68 12.99 12.06 -1.00
C THR A 68 13.21 11.38 -2.35
N ASN A 69 13.42 10.05 -2.36
CA ASN A 69 13.68 9.28 -3.57
C ASN A 69 12.60 8.23 -3.81
N ASP A 70 11.43 8.67 -4.26
CA ASP A 70 10.35 7.83 -4.79
C ASP A 70 10.75 7.21 -6.15
N ASP A 71 11.93 6.58 -6.22
CA ASP A 71 12.58 6.18 -7.47
C ASP A 71 12.98 4.69 -7.48
N LEU A 72 12.72 4.03 -8.60
CA LEU A 72 13.07 2.62 -8.84
C LEU A 72 14.53 2.44 -9.28
N ARG A 73 15.26 3.53 -9.54
CA ARG A 73 16.66 3.49 -10.00
C ARG A 73 17.60 2.62 -9.16
N PRO A 74 17.55 2.61 -7.81
CA PRO A 74 18.44 1.77 -7.01
C PRO A 74 18.24 0.26 -7.25
N LEU A 75 17.09 -0.15 -7.76
CA LEU A 75 16.79 -1.55 -8.01
C LEU A 75 17.37 -2.05 -9.34
N ILE A 76 17.59 -1.13 -10.29
CA ILE A 76 18.02 -1.48 -11.66
C ILE A 76 19.43 -2.05 -11.63
N GLY A 77 19.62 -3.16 -12.34
CA GLY A 77 20.89 -3.87 -12.48
C GLY A 77 21.04 -5.01 -11.48
N LYS A 78 20.66 -4.82 -10.22
CA LYS A 78 20.78 -5.86 -9.18
C LYS A 78 19.49 -6.64 -8.93
N TYR A 79 18.36 -5.95 -8.82
CA TYR A 79 17.06 -6.54 -8.46
C TYR A 79 16.03 -6.44 -9.58
N LEU A 80 16.24 -5.54 -10.53
CA LEU A 80 15.41 -5.36 -11.71
C LEU A 80 16.29 -5.32 -12.95
N GLN A 81 15.82 -5.97 -14.03
CA GLN A 81 16.47 -5.87 -15.32
C GLN A 81 16.42 -4.43 -15.84
N ASP A 82 17.42 -4.04 -16.63
CA ASP A 82 17.36 -2.76 -17.32
C ASP A 82 16.18 -2.75 -18.30
N TYR A 83 15.22 -1.86 -18.04
CA TYR A 83 13.99 -1.70 -18.82
C TYR A 83 14.13 -0.61 -19.89
N ARG A 84 15.28 0.08 -19.96
CA ARG A 84 15.45 1.24 -20.84
C ARG A 84 15.44 0.82 -22.30
N THR A 85 14.49 1.36 -23.04
CA THR A 85 14.40 1.20 -24.51
C THR A 85 15.06 2.36 -25.25
N SER A 86 15.43 3.42 -24.54
CA SER A 86 16.07 4.63 -25.05
C SER A 86 17.02 5.21 -24.00
N THR A 87 18.08 5.89 -24.43
CA THR A 87 19.07 6.54 -23.57
C THR A 87 18.50 7.68 -22.72
N VAL A 88 17.33 8.22 -23.10
CA VAL A 88 16.63 9.30 -22.38
C VAL A 88 15.72 8.75 -21.28
N GLN A 89 15.35 7.47 -21.34
CA GLN A 89 14.47 6.85 -20.36
C GLN A 89 15.24 6.59 -19.05
N THR A 90 14.92 7.34 -18.01
CA THR A 90 15.60 7.21 -16.70
C THR A 90 14.82 6.37 -15.69
N LYS A 91 13.50 6.17 -15.92
CA LYS A 91 12.54 5.47 -15.05
C LYS A 91 11.62 4.53 -15.86
N PRO A 92 11.12 3.41 -15.29
CA PRO A 92 10.12 2.60 -15.96
C PRO A 92 8.81 3.39 -16.04
N ARG A 93 8.14 3.31 -17.19
CA ARG A 93 6.88 4.00 -17.44
C ARG A 93 5.72 3.03 -17.36
N ASP A 94 4.61 3.50 -16.84
CA ASP A 94 3.34 2.80 -16.83
C ASP A 94 2.71 2.81 -18.24
N PRO A 95 1.62 2.04 -18.46
CA PRO A 95 0.92 1.97 -19.75
C PRO A 95 0.27 3.29 -20.23
N TRP A 96 0.29 4.34 -19.38
CA TRP A 96 -0.20 5.68 -19.68
C TRP A 96 0.94 6.70 -19.83
N GLY A 97 2.19 6.26 -19.74
CA GLY A 97 3.40 7.05 -19.98
C GLY A 97 3.96 7.78 -18.76
N GLN A 98 3.34 7.63 -17.59
CA GLN A 98 3.83 8.20 -16.33
C GLN A 98 4.86 7.29 -15.68
N ASP A 99 5.76 7.85 -14.88
CA ASP A 99 6.79 7.07 -14.18
C ASP A 99 6.19 6.39 -12.94
N TYR A 100 6.48 5.11 -12.71
CA TYR A 100 6.11 4.46 -11.44
C TYR A 100 6.76 5.17 -10.25
N ARG A 101 6.03 5.28 -9.13
CA ARG A 101 6.51 5.92 -7.90
C ARG A 101 6.45 4.95 -6.72
N ILE A 102 7.42 5.06 -5.83
CA ILE A 102 7.46 4.29 -4.58
C ILE A 102 7.09 5.23 -3.45
N ARG A 103 6.24 4.81 -2.51
CA ARG A 103 6.06 5.48 -1.23
C ARG A 103 6.76 4.64 -0.16
N SER A 104 8.00 4.99 0.19
CA SER A 104 8.83 4.18 1.09
C SER A 104 8.27 4.10 2.52
N SER A 105 7.70 5.20 3.03
CA SER A 105 7.06 5.30 4.34
C SER A 105 5.74 4.54 4.44
N ALA A 106 4.99 4.51 3.34
CA ALA A 106 3.75 3.76 3.24
C ALA A 106 4.02 2.28 2.92
N GLY A 107 5.16 1.99 2.27
CA GLY A 107 5.56 0.65 1.84
C GLY A 107 4.80 0.17 0.60
N THR A 108 4.45 1.10 -0.29
CA THR A 108 3.73 0.82 -1.54
C THR A 108 4.49 1.30 -2.75
N ILE A 109 4.13 0.72 -3.88
CA ILE A 109 4.44 1.22 -5.22
C ILE A 109 3.12 1.56 -5.92
N ILE A 110 3.11 2.68 -6.64
CA ILE A 110 1.92 3.25 -7.27
C ILE A 110 2.19 3.58 -8.74
N CYS A 111 1.17 3.47 -9.58
CA CYS A 111 1.10 4.11 -10.88
C CYS A 111 -0.05 5.12 -10.91
N ALA A 112 0.08 6.14 -11.77
CA ALA A 112 -0.92 7.20 -11.90
C ALA A 112 -2.21 6.73 -12.57
N GLY A 113 -2.14 5.64 -13.34
CA GLY A 113 -3.33 5.11 -14.00
C GLY A 113 -3.87 6.00 -15.12
N PRO A 114 -5.15 5.83 -15.51
CA PRO A 114 -5.73 6.47 -16.69
C PRO A 114 -5.75 8.01 -16.70
N ASN A 115 -5.78 8.65 -15.53
CA ASN A 115 -5.84 10.11 -15.42
C ASN A 115 -4.43 10.78 -15.52
N GLY A 116 -3.36 9.98 -15.47
CA GLY A 116 -1.97 10.43 -15.45
C GLY A 116 -1.56 11.30 -14.25
N SER A 117 -2.34 11.33 -13.17
CA SER A 117 -2.11 12.18 -12.00
C SER A 117 -2.14 11.39 -10.70
N PHE A 118 -1.03 11.41 -9.96
CA PHE A 118 -0.95 10.83 -8.62
C PHE A 118 -1.77 11.65 -7.64
N ASN A 119 -2.81 11.08 -7.05
CA ASN A 119 -3.54 11.74 -5.98
C ASN A 119 -2.85 11.46 -4.62
N THR A 120 -2.61 12.52 -3.84
CA THR A 120 -1.86 12.46 -2.57
C THR A 120 -2.76 12.21 -1.36
N THR A 121 -4.08 12.13 -1.57
CA THR A 121 -5.08 11.86 -0.52
C THR A 121 -5.06 10.40 -0.04
N ASP A 122 -4.35 9.52 -0.74
CA ASP A 122 -4.17 8.10 -0.42
C ASP A 122 -2.99 7.83 0.55
N SER A 123 -2.80 8.69 1.54
CA SER A 123 -1.77 8.52 2.58
C SER A 123 -2.20 7.55 3.70
N GLY A 124 -3.42 7.01 3.63
CA GLY A 124 -3.98 6.03 4.58
C GLY A 124 -4.12 4.66 3.95
N LEU A 125 -3.01 3.95 3.78
CA LEU A 125 -3.02 2.55 3.36
C LEU A 125 -3.52 1.66 4.50
N ASP A 126 -4.83 1.53 4.67
CA ASP A 126 -5.41 0.37 5.38
C ASP A 126 -6.93 0.25 5.31
N SER A 127 -7.67 1.24 4.80
CA SER A 127 -9.12 1.08 4.64
C SER A 127 -9.53 1.51 3.25
N ASP A 128 -9.93 0.52 2.46
CA ASP A 128 -10.65 0.63 1.19
C ASP A 128 -9.88 1.12 -0.04
N ARG A 129 -9.93 0.26 -1.05
CA ARG A 129 -9.56 0.50 -2.45
C ARG A 129 -10.42 1.59 -3.14
N ILE A 130 -11.01 2.56 -2.44
CA ILE A 130 -12.13 3.34 -2.99
C ILE A 130 -12.14 4.77 -2.45
N ALA A 131 -11.70 5.71 -3.28
CA ALA A 131 -12.29 7.05 -3.32
C ALA A 131 -12.14 7.77 -4.68
N SER A 132 -11.16 7.43 -5.54
CA SER A 132 -11.00 8.09 -6.85
C SER A 132 -10.63 7.19 -8.05
N PHE A 133 -10.55 5.86 -7.90
CA PHE A 133 -10.42 4.85 -8.98
C PHE A 133 -9.49 5.16 -10.18
N ASP A 134 -8.34 5.79 -9.97
CA ASP A 134 -7.33 5.98 -11.02
C ASP A 134 -6.00 5.30 -10.68
N ASP A 135 -5.48 5.57 -9.48
CA ASP A 135 -4.18 5.06 -9.05
C ASP A 135 -4.26 3.54 -8.78
N ILE A 136 -3.34 2.79 -9.38
CA ILE A 136 -3.16 1.37 -9.10
C ILE A 136 -1.95 1.25 -8.18
N LEU A 137 -2.15 0.65 -7.01
CA LEU A 137 -1.10 0.47 -6.01
C LEU A 137 -0.97 -0.97 -5.55
N ILE A 138 0.25 -1.33 -5.17
CA ILE A 138 0.56 -2.61 -4.53
C ILE A 138 1.49 -2.35 -3.35
N ALA A 139 1.16 -2.96 -2.21
CA ALA A 139 2.02 -2.94 -1.03
C ALA A 139 3.14 -3.98 -1.16
N TRP A 140 4.37 -3.56 -0.93
CA TRP A 140 5.54 -4.43 -0.90
C TRP A 140 6.03 -4.66 0.53
N LYS A 141 5.79 -3.72 1.46
CA LYS A 141 5.97 -3.93 2.90
C LYS A 141 4.69 -4.53 3.52
N PRO A 142 4.77 -5.67 4.21
CA PRO A 142 3.69 -6.17 5.08
C PRO A 142 3.10 -5.09 6.02
N PRO A 143 1.83 -5.21 6.43
CA PRO A 143 1.17 -4.22 7.31
C PRO A 143 1.85 -4.10 8.67
N PHE A 144 1.77 -2.90 9.27
CA PHE A 144 2.29 -2.62 10.60
C PHE A 144 1.13 -2.44 11.56
N PHE A 145 0.98 -3.33 12.54
CA PHE A 145 -0.13 -3.31 13.48
C PHE A 145 0.30 -3.86 14.84
N VAL A 146 -0.55 -3.72 15.86
CA VAL A 146 -0.31 -4.34 17.17
C VAL A 146 -0.74 -5.80 17.09
N SER A 147 0.22 -6.72 17.13
CA SER A 147 -0.04 -8.16 17.01
C SER A 147 -0.75 -8.74 18.23
N GLY A 148 -0.61 -8.13 19.40
CA GLY A 148 -1.29 -8.57 20.60
C GLY A 148 -0.83 -7.84 21.85
N SER A 149 -1.57 -8.05 22.93
CA SER A 149 -1.25 -7.54 24.27
C SER A 149 -1.49 -8.64 25.30
N ARG A 150 -0.83 -8.53 26.45
CA ARG A 150 -1.10 -9.37 27.64
C ARG A 150 -0.68 -8.64 28.91
N ALA A 151 -1.40 -8.84 30.00
CA ALA A 151 -0.92 -8.37 31.30
C ALA A 151 0.08 -9.37 31.90
N VAL A 152 1.19 -8.83 32.41
CA VAL A 152 2.23 -9.57 33.15
C VAL A 152 1.98 -9.47 34.65
N SER A 153 1.44 -8.34 35.09
CA SER A 153 1.04 -8.07 36.46
C SER A 153 -0.16 -7.10 36.44
N ASN A 154 -0.72 -6.78 37.61
CA ASN A 154 -1.76 -5.77 37.74
C ASN A 154 -1.29 -4.34 37.43
N VAL A 155 -0.01 -4.10 37.13
CA VAL A 155 0.54 -2.78 36.78
C VAL A 155 1.41 -2.80 35.53
N THR A 156 1.53 -3.96 34.87
CA THR A 156 2.43 -4.13 33.72
C THR A 156 1.75 -4.88 32.60
N VAL A 157 1.73 -4.25 31.42
CA VAL A 157 1.19 -4.82 30.19
C VAL A 157 2.31 -4.97 29.16
N GLU A 158 2.37 -6.13 28.53
CA GLU A 158 3.19 -6.37 27.36
C GLU A 158 2.38 -6.13 26.09
N VAL A 159 2.99 -5.43 25.14
CA VAL A 159 2.44 -5.19 23.81
C VAL A 159 3.44 -5.69 22.78
N THR A 160 2.96 -6.53 21.88
CA THR A 160 3.73 -7.09 20.77
C THR A 160 3.31 -6.41 19.48
N PHE A 161 4.27 -5.88 18.74
CA PHE A 161 4.08 -5.29 17.43
C PHE A 161 4.32 -6.33 16.32
N SER A 162 3.64 -6.18 15.18
CA SER A 162 3.85 -7.06 14.02
C SER A 162 5.24 -6.94 13.41
N ARG A 163 5.97 -5.86 13.73
CA ARG A 163 7.30 -5.51 13.21
C ARG A 163 8.20 -4.93 14.30
N LYS A 164 9.50 -4.86 14.03
CA LYS A 164 10.43 -4.14 14.89
C LYS A 164 10.12 -2.64 14.87
N VAL A 165 10.19 -1.99 16.02
CA VAL A 165 9.81 -0.60 16.24
C VAL A 165 11.03 0.28 16.49
N VAL A 166 10.99 1.52 16.01
CA VAL A 166 11.99 2.55 16.34
C VAL A 166 11.77 3.01 17.78
N ASP A 167 12.70 2.69 18.67
CA ASP A 167 12.54 2.90 20.12
C ASP A 167 12.27 4.37 20.51
N SER A 168 12.87 5.33 19.79
CA SER A 168 12.65 6.76 20.02
C SER A 168 11.23 7.23 19.68
N THR A 169 10.47 6.48 18.87
CA THR A 169 9.09 6.83 18.50
C THR A 169 8.05 6.29 19.47
N VAL A 170 8.46 5.40 20.39
CA VAL A 170 7.62 4.89 21.47
C VAL A 170 7.78 5.83 22.67
N PRO A 171 6.74 6.58 23.08
CA PRO A 171 6.83 7.46 24.25
C PRO A 171 7.12 6.68 25.54
N ASP A 172 7.85 7.27 26.48
CA ASP A 172 8.04 6.67 27.81
C ASP A 172 6.72 6.65 28.58
N ALA A 173 6.00 7.78 28.60
CA ALA A 173 4.64 7.90 29.12
C ALA A 173 3.65 8.23 27.99
N GLY A 174 2.42 7.72 28.09
CA GLY A 174 1.36 7.97 27.11
C GLY A 174 1.47 7.16 25.81
N ALA A 175 2.41 6.22 25.69
CA ALA A 175 2.47 5.29 24.55
C ALA A 175 1.18 4.46 24.43
N ILE A 176 0.66 4.00 25.56
CA ILE A 176 -0.73 3.58 25.70
C ILE A 176 -1.53 4.83 26.06
N SER A 177 -2.45 5.23 25.19
CA SER A 177 -3.30 6.41 25.36
C SER A 177 -4.51 6.12 26.26
N ALA A 178 -5.07 4.90 26.17
CA ALA A 178 -6.19 4.47 27.00
C ALA A 178 -6.18 2.96 27.22
N MET A 179 -6.73 2.54 28.37
CA MET A 179 -7.10 1.16 28.64
C MET A 179 -8.54 1.10 29.16
N THR A 180 -9.32 0.16 28.65
CA THR A 180 -10.72 -0.07 29.03
C THR A 180 -10.88 -1.50 29.53
N GLY A 181 -11.79 -1.77 30.48
CA GLY A 181 -12.10 -3.13 30.96
C GLY A 181 -11.98 -3.35 32.47
N GLY A 182 -11.60 -2.34 33.25
CA GLY A 182 -11.54 -2.39 34.72
C GLY A 182 -10.19 -1.96 35.27
N GLY A 183 -10.10 -0.76 35.85
CA GLY A 183 -8.82 -0.14 36.20
C GLY A 183 -7.93 0.12 34.96
N GLY A 184 -6.75 0.67 35.19
CA GLY A 184 -5.82 1.05 34.11
C GLY A 184 -6.06 2.46 33.56
N GLY A 185 -5.07 2.92 32.80
CA GLY A 185 -5.01 4.28 32.24
C GLY A 185 -3.83 4.40 31.29
N ALA A 186 -3.46 5.63 30.94
CA ALA A 186 -2.31 5.86 30.08
C ALA A 186 -1.02 5.29 30.69
N SER A 187 -0.11 4.79 29.84
CA SER A 187 1.17 4.27 30.33
C SER A 187 2.00 5.36 31.00
N THR A 188 2.72 5.01 32.07
CA THR A 188 3.59 5.94 32.81
C THR A 188 5.07 5.71 32.51
N ALA A 189 5.43 4.49 32.10
CA ALA A 189 6.78 4.14 31.71
C ALA A 189 6.77 3.07 30.61
N LYS A 190 7.82 3.06 29.79
CA LYS A 190 8.11 1.99 28.82
C LYS A 190 9.35 1.22 29.27
N GLN A 191 9.40 -0.05 28.92
CA GLN A 191 10.59 -0.87 28.96
C GLN A 191 10.66 -1.70 27.68
N ARG A 192 11.74 -1.52 26.92
CA ARG A 192 12.00 -2.33 25.73
C ARG A 192 12.43 -3.74 26.13
N VAL A 193 11.67 -4.76 25.72
CA VAL A 193 12.02 -6.16 25.96
C VAL A 193 12.71 -6.77 24.74
N SER A 194 12.26 -6.40 23.54
CA SER A 194 12.90 -6.79 22.27
C SER A 194 12.69 -5.71 21.20
N GLY A 195 13.05 -5.99 19.95
CA GLY A 195 12.76 -5.08 18.84
C GLY A 195 11.26 -4.86 18.58
N SER A 196 10.41 -5.83 18.90
CA SER A 196 8.96 -5.81 18.63
C SER A 196 8.10 -6.02 19.88
N LEU A 197 8.71 -6.19 21.06
CA LEU A 197 8.01 -6.41 22.33
C LEU A 197 8.39 -5.31 23.33
N TYR A 198 7.37 -4.65 23.87
CA TYR A 198 7.52 -3.61 24.88
C TYR A 198 6.65 -3.92 26.08
N ARG A 199 7.18 -3.60 27.27
CA ARG A 199 6.45 -3.56 28.53
C ARG A 199 6.08 -2.12 28.82
N PHE A 200 4.85 -1.91 29.26
CA PHE A 200 4.36 -0.63 29.70
C PHE A 200 3.86 -0.76 31.13
N THR A 201 4.30 0.18 31.96
CA THR A 201 3.75 0.36 33.31
C THR A 201 2.48 1.19 33.19
N VAL A 202 1.39 0.71 33.76
CA VAL A 202 0.07 1.36 33.73
C VAL A 202 -0.48 1.44 35.15
N PRO A 203 -1.45 2.34 35.41
CA PRO A 203 -2.22 2.32 36.66
C PRO A 203 -2.83 0.95 36.91
N THR A 204 -3.12 0.64 38.18
CA THR A 204 -3.60 -0.68 38.60
C THR A 204 -4.79 -1.15 37.78
N ILE A 205 -4.66 -2.35 37.22
CA ILE A 205 -5.67 -3.08 36.46
C ILE A 205 -6.46 -3.95 37.45
N THR A 206 -7.77 -3.99 37.29
CA THR A 206 -8.67 -4.84 38.09
C THR A 206 -8.65 -6.26 37.52
N MET A 207 -8.37 -7.26 38.35
CA MET A 207 -8.31 -8.67 37.93
C MET A 207 -9.69 -9.32 38.09
N ASN A 208 -10.48 -9.35 37.01
CA ASN A 208 -11.86 -9.88 37.05
C ASN A 208 -12.17 -10.84 35.88
N GLY A 209 -11.16 -11.36 35.18
CA GLY A 209 -11.36 -12.21 34.00
C GLY A 209 -12.05 -11.48 32.84
N GLY A 210 -12.04 -10.14 32.87
CA GLY A 210 -12.66 -9.28 31.87
C GLY A 210 -11.76 -9.10 30.64
N VAL A 211 -12.36 -8.68 29.53
CA VAL A 211 -11.58 -8.27 28.34
C VAL A 211 -11.10 -6.84 28.56
N HIS A 212 -9.80 -6.66 28.58
CA HIS A 212 -9.14 -5.37 28.60
C HIS A 212 -8.67 -5.01 27.20
N THR A 213 -8.82 -3.74 26.83
CA THR A 213 -8.39 -3.22 25.52
C THR A 213 -7.37 -2.11 25.73
N VAL A 214 -6.28 -2.17 24.98
CA VAL A 214 -5.18 -1.20 24.98
C VAL A 214 -5.22 -0.43 23.66
N THR A 215 -5.18 0.89 23.74
CA THR A 215 -5.09 1.77 22.56
C THR A 215 -3.75 2.49 22.56
N LEU A 216 -2.96 2.31 21.50
CA LEU A 216 -1.67 2.96 21.30
C LEU A 216 -1.78 4.27 20.50
N VAL A 217 -0.79 5.14 20.68
CA VAL A 217 -0.65 6.36 19.86
C VAL A 217 -0.20 6.02 18.44
N ASN A 218 -0.72 6.74 17.45
CA ASN A 218 -0.46 6.46 16.03
C ASN A 218 0.91 6.97 15.53
N THR A 219 1.72 7.58 16.40
CA THR A 219 3.04 8.16 16.05
C THR A 219 4.18 7.14 16.11
N ILE A 220 3.93 5.92 16.57
CA ILE A 220 4.93 4.85 16.65
C ILE A 220 5.27 4.39 15.22
N GLN A 221 6.56 4.26 14.92
CA GLN A 221 7.04 3.86 13.59
C GLN A 221 7.82 2.54 13.66
N SER A 222 7.74 1.75 12.59
CA SER A 222 8.57 0.56 12.45
C SER A 222 10.01 0.92 12.05
N GLN A 223 10.97 0.02 12.30
CA GLN A 223 12.39 0.24 11.97
C GLN A 223 12.66 0.39 10.48
N ASP A 224 11.79 -0.15 9.63
CA ASP A 224 11.80 0.04 8.19
C ASP A 224 11.06 1.32 7.77
N LEU A 225 10.89 2.28 8.67
CA LEU A 225 10.29 3.60 8.45
C LEU A 225 8.83 3.57 8.00
N LYS A 226 8.14 2.45 8.25
CA LYS A 226 6.70 2.36 8.00
C LYS A 226 5.98 3.18 9.07
N THR A 227 5.17 4.13 8.61
CA THR A 227 4.45 5.06 9.47
C THR A 227 2.98 4.70 9.57
N GLY A 228 2.40 4.82 10.76
CA GLY A 228 0.98 4.57 10.99
C GLY A 228 0.64 3.09 11.11
N PHE A 229 -0.34 2.81 11.97
CA PHE A 229 -0.87 1.46 12.14
C PHE A 229 -1.89 1.14 11.06
N HIS A 230 -1.78 -0.05 10.50
CA HIS A 230 -2.72 -0.63 9.55
C HIS A 230 -3.79 -1.41 10.31
N LEU A 231 -5.00 -1.54 9.78
CA LEU A 231 -6.02 -2.43 10.33
C LEU A 231 -5.47 -3.82 10.68
N ASN A 232 -5.91 -4.31 11.84
CA ASN A 232 -5.62 -5.66 12.28
C ASN A 232 -6.28 -6.68 11.35
N PRO A 233 -5.81 -7.95 11.32
CA PRO A 233 -6.40 -9.01 10.51
C PRO A 233 -7.90 -9.27 10.77
N ASN A 234 -8.41 -8.86 11.92
CA ASN A 234 -9.83 -8.96 12.32
C ASN A 234 -10.66 -7.71 11.92
N GLY A 235 -10.08 -6.74 11.21
CA GLY A 235 -10.73 -5.49 10.80
C GLY A 235 -10.79 -4.40 11.87
N SER A 236 -10.26 -4.61 13.07
CA SER A 236 -10.17 -3.55 14.08
C SER A 236 -9.00 -2.59 13.81
N ALA A 237 -9.03 -1.39 14.40
CA ALA A 237 -7.93 -0.44 14.26
C ALA A 237 -6.60 -1.04 14.72
N GLY A 238 -5.54 -0.88 13.92
CA GLY A 238 -4.22 -1.46 14.19
C GLY A 238 -3.54 -0.98 15.46
N THR A 239 -4.00 0.15 16.02
CA THR A 239 -3.54 0.70 17.30
C THR A 239 -4.11 -0.03 18.51
N ILE A 240 -5.10 -0.91 18.30
CA ILE A 240 -5.87 -1.53 19.37
C ILE A 240 -5.47 -3.00 19.52
N ALA A 241 -5.22 -3.42 20.76
CA ALA A 241 -5.06 -4.83 21.11
C ALA A 241 -5.79 -5.17 22.40
N SER A 242 -6.40 -6.35 22.44
CA SER A 242 -7.18 -6.81 23.59
C SER A 242 -6.56 -8.05 24.23
N PHE A 243 -6.72 -8.17 25.54
CA PHE A 243 -6.30 -9.32 26.34
C PHE A 243 -7.31 -9.59 27.45
N THR A 244 -7.28 -10.79 28.01
CA THR A 244 -8.08 -11.16 29.19
C THR A 244 -7.16 -11.31 30.39
N PHE A 245 -7.58 -10.80 31.55
CA PHE A 245 -6.77 -10.84 32.78
C PHE A 245 -7.61 -10.99 34.05
#